data_AF-A0A3P3WF95-F1
#
_entry.id   AF-A0A3P3WF95-F1
#
_cell.length_a   1.000
_cell.length_b   1.000
_cell.length_c   1.000
_cell.angle_alpha   90.00
_cell.angle_beta   90.00
_cell.angle_gamma   90.00
#
_symmetry.space_group_name_H-M   'P 1'
#
loop_
_entity.id
_entity.type
_entity.pdbx_description
1 polymer ?
#
loop_
_entity_poly.entity_id
_entity_poly.type
_entity_poly.pdbx_seq_one_letter_code
_entity_poly.pdbx_strand_id
1 'polypeptide(L)'
;MNIQTVNASIQPQKDILLNHPLYKKVQNLDDLHRFLESHVYAVWDFMSLLKALQFKLTSTTTPWLPVGNPEIRYLINEIVLAEETDLNLDGGRQSHFEMYIDAMKNCGANTFSIEEFLRNVISTQNIFVSIKQSDLHSNIKEFLDFTFRVIDEGKPHEIAAAFTFGREDLIPLMFTEILLAFQKNFPDVDLSKLIYYFERHIELDADEHGPMAMKMIEELCGDDENRWDEVKNISIQALEKRIGLWNAIEELIEMKPELA
;
A
#
# COMPACT_ATOMS: atom_id res chain seq x y z
N MET A 1 9.92 -2.29 24.86
CA MET A 1 10.40 -2.19 23.47
C MET A 1 9.92 -0.87 22.90
N ASN A 2 10.51 -0.35 21.82
CA ASN A 2 10.12 0.95 21.25
C ASN A 2 10.26 0.97 19.72
N ILE A 3 9.85 2.08 19.10
CA ILE A 3 9.93 2.29 17.64
C ILE A 3 11.34 2.04 17.08
N GLN A 4 12.39 2.48 17.79
CA GLN A 4 13.77 2.28 17.30
C GLN A 4 14.14 0.79 17.25
N THR A 5 13.66 0.00 18.21
CA THR A 5 13.89 -1.45 18.25
C THR A 5 13.14 -2.17 17.13
N VAL A 6 11.88 -1.76 16.86
CA VAL A 6 11.10 -2.29 15.74
C VAL A 6 11.79 -1.94 14.42
N ASN A 7 12.18 -0.68 14.22
CA ASN A 7 12.89 -0.22 13.02
C ASN A 7 14.19 -0.98 12.77
N ALA A 8 15.01 -1.18 13.80
CA ALA A 8 16.23 -1.99 13.69
C ALA A 8 15.92 -3.44 13.27
N SER A 9 14.80 -4.01 13.71
CA SER A 9 14.41 -5.39 13.42
C SER A 9 13.90 -5.58 11.98
N ILE A 10 13.34 -4.53 11.38
CA ILE A 10 12.79 -4.55 10.02
C ILE A 10 13.72 -3.95 8.95
N GLN A 11 14.85 -3.38 9.38
CA GLN A 11 15.82 -2.76 8.47
C GLN A 11 16.28 -3.71 7.35
N PRO A 12 16.56 -5.01 7.60
CA PRO A 12 16.98 -5.91 6.53
C PRO A 12 15.95 -6.03 5.40
N GLN A 13 14.65 -6.09 5.73
CA GLN A 13 13.58 -6.17 4.74
C GLN A 13 13.41 -4.84 3.99
N LYS A 14 13.53 -3.70 4.68
CA LYS A 14 13.54 -2.37 4.04
C LYS A 14 14.68 -2.27 3.04
N ASP A 15 15.88 -2.67 3.41
CA ASP A 15 17.06 -2.62 2.52
C ASP A 15 16.85 -3.49 1.27
N ILE A 16 16.24 -4.67 1.39
CA ILE A 16 15.88 -5.52 0.24
C ILE A 16 14.92 -4.80 -0.70
N LEU A 17 13.86 -4.18 -0.17
CA LEU A 17 12.85 -3.48 -0.97
C LEU A 17 13.43 -2.24 -1.66
N LEU A 18 14.28 -1.46 -0.98
CA LEU A 18 14.90 -0.27 -1.55
C LEU A 18 15.95 -0.61 -2.61
N ASN A 19 16.62 -1.76 -2.50
CA ASN A 19 17.62 -2.21 -3.48
C ASN A 19 17.08 -3.28 -4.44
N HIS A 20 15.75 -3.42 -4.54
CA HIS A 20 15.15 -4.52 -5.29
C HIS A 20 15.52 -4.46 -6.79
N PRO A 21 15.91 -5.59 -7.42
CA PRO A 21 16.30 -5.63 -8.83
C PRO A 21 15.20 -5.19 -9.80
N LEU A 22 13.93 -5.33 -9.42
CA LEU A 22 12.75 -4.86 -10.15
C LEU A 22 12.90 -3.46 -10.76
N TYR A 23 13.41 -2.47 -10.00
CA TYR A 23 13.52 -1.09 -10.48
C TYR A 23 14.41 -0.96 -11.73
N LYS A 24 15.38 -1.86 -11.88
CA LYS A 24 16.27 -1.91 -13.05
C LYS A 24 15.70 -2.74 -14.19
N LYS A 25 14.60 -3.47 -13.98
CA LYS A 25 13.98 -4.35 -14.99
C LYS A 25 12.82 -3.70 -15.73
N VAL A 26 12.21 -2.63 -15.18
CA VAL A 26 11.20 -1.84 -15.89
C VAL A 26 11.88 -0.95 -16.94
N GLN A 27 12.08 -1.46 -18.16
CA GLN A 27 12.90 -0.81 -19.20
C GLN A 27 12.08 -0.32 -20.40
N ASN A 28 10.92 -0.91 -20.65
CA ASN A 28 10.04 -0.54 -21.75
C ASN A 28 8.57 -0.44 -21.29
N LEU A 29 7.70 0.03 -22.19
CA LEU A 29 6.31 0.34 -21.85
C LEU A 29 5.52 -0.91 -21.42
N ASP A 30 5.79 -2.07 -22.02
CA ASP A 30 5.14 -3.33 -21.63
C ASP A 30 5.58 -3.75 -20.21
N ASP A 31 6.85 -3.53 -19.85
CA ASP A 31 7.33 -3.79 -18.48
C ASP A 31 6.62 -2.85 -17.48
N LEU A 32 6.44 -1.57 -17.85
CA LEU A 32 5.73 -0.60 -17.04
C LEU A 32 4.27 -1.00 -16.86
N HIS A 33 3.60 -1.43 -17.92
CA HIS A 33 2.21 -1.92 -17.83
C HIS A 33 2.11 -3.09 -16.87
N ARG A 34 2.98 -4.10 -16.99
CA ARG A 34 3.01 -5.25 -16.08
C ARG A 34 3.25 -4.84 -14.63
N PHE A 35 4.14 -3.86 -14.42
CA PHE A 35 4.37 -3.27 -13.10
C PHE A 35 3.08 -2.68 -12.53
N LEU A 36 2.42 -1.78 -13.27
CA LEU A 36 1.23 -1.08 -12.79
C LEU A 36 0.04 -2.03 -12.59
N GLU A 37 -0.18 -2.95 -13.54
CA GLU A 37 -1.24 -3.96 -13.51
C GLU A 37 -1.15 -4.92 -12.33
N SER A 38 0.06 -5.10 -11.78
CA SER A 38 0.32 -5.92 -10.60
C SER A 38 0.37 -5.10 -9.31
N HIS A 39 0.95 -3.89 -9.36
CA HIS A 39 1.08 -3.00 -8.20
C HIS A 39 -0.26 -2.40 -7.76
N VAL A 40 -1.23 -2.25 -8.67
CA VAL A 40 -2.57 -1.71 -8.37
C VAL A 40 -3.29 -2.43 -7.21
N TYR A 41 -3.00 -3.72 -7.00
CA TYR A 41 -3.56 -4.47 -5.86
C TYR A 41 -3.03 -3.98 -4.51
N ALA A 42 -1.79 -3.51 -4.44
CA ALA A 42 -1.22 -2.89 -3.24
C ALA A 42 -1.68 -1.44 -3.04
N VAL A 43 -2.05 -0.75 -4.12
CA VAL A 43 -2.72 0.56 -4.01
C VAL A 43 -4.12 0.38 -3.42
N TRP A 44 -4.84 -0.66 -3.86
CA TRP A 44 -6.18 -0.96 -3.37
C TRP A 44 -6.22 -1.53 -1.94
N ASP A 45 -5.31 -2.46 -1.58
CA ASP A 45 -5.31 -3.07 -0.24
C ASP A 45 -4.98 -2.06 0.87
N PHE A 46 -4.18 -1.04 0.55
CA PHE A 46 -3.83 0.05 1.45
C PHE A 46 -5.08 0.75 1.98
N MET A 47 -6.02 1.10 1.11
CA MET A 47 -7.30 1.69 1.50
C MET A 47 -8.08 0.78 2.47
N SER A 48 -7.97 -0.55 2.32
CA SER A 48 -8.64 -1.49 3.21
C SER A 48 -8.04 -1.50 4.62
N LEU A 49 -6.70 -1.40 4.74
CA LEU A 49 -6.03 -1.22 6.05
C LEU A 49 -6.44 0.10 6.70
N LEU A 50 -6.43 1.19 5.94
CA LEU A 50 -6.82 2.51 6.43
C LEU A 50 -8.27 2.52 6.92
N LYS A 51 -9.21 1.90 6.19
CA LYS A 51 -10.60 1.77 6.63
C LYS A 51 -10.75 0.90 7.87
N ALA A 52 -9.96 -0.16 8.01
CA ALA A 52 -9.95 -0.97 9.23
C ALA A 52 -9.48 -0.17 10.44
N LEU A 53 -8.46 0.68 10.27
CA LEU A 53 -8.02 1.62 11.31
C LEU A 53 -9.07 2.68 11.61
N GLN A 54 -9.70 3.28 10.59
CA GLN A 54 -10.79 4.24 10.78
C GLN A 54 -11.94 3.62 11.58
N PHE A 55 -12.33 2.39 11.26
CA PHE A 55 -13.38 1.68 11.98
C PHE A 55 -13.02 1.41 13.45
N LYS A 56 -11.77 1.02 13.73
CA LYS A 56 -11.34 0.64 15.10
C LYS A 56 -10.94 1.83 15.97
N LEU A 57 -10.41 2.90 15.38
CA LEU A 57 -9.78 4.01 16.09
C LEU A 57 -10.61 5.29 16.06
N THR A 58 -11.68 5.34 15.26
CA THR A 58 -12.58 6.49 15.16
C THR A 58 -14.05 6.07 15.29
N SER A 59 -14.97 7.04 15.18
CA SER A 59 -16.40 6.76 15.15
C SER A 59 -16.91 6.81 13.72
N THR A 60 -17.46 5.68 13.25
CA THR A 60 -17.99 5.52 11.89
C THR A 60 -19.46 5.07 11.89
N THR A 61 -20.10 5.02 13.06
CA THR A 61 -21.46 4.50 13.24
C THR A 61 -22.37 5.49 13.98
N THR A 62 -23.68 5.24 13.93
CA THR A 62 -24.70 6.04 14.63
C THR A 62 -25.37 5.24 15.75
N PRO A 63 -25.64 5.83 16.93
CA PRO A 63 -25.34 7.21 17.32
C PRO A 63 -23.82 7.46 17.49
N TRP A 64 -23.38 8.68 17.17
CA TRP A 64 -21.97 9.06 17.27
C TRP A 64 -21.51 9.16 18.74
N LEU A 65 -20.35 8.56 19.02
CA LEU A 65 -19.66 8.63 20.31
C LEU A 65 -18.15 8.74 20.06
N PRO A 66 -17.40 9.51 20.85
CA PRO A 66 -15.94 9.60 20.70
C PRO A 66 -15.26 8.27 21.07
N VAL A 67 -14.27 7.85 20.27
CA VAL A 67 -13.50 6.62 20.47
C VAL A 67 -12.04 6.95 20.78
N GLY A 68 -11.52 6.52 21.92
CA GLY A 68 -10.09 6.61 22.23
C GLY A 68 -9.48 8.02 22.21
N ASN A 69 -8.21 8.09 21.82
CA ASN A 69 -7.39 9.31 21.83
C ASN A 69 -7.77 10.27 20.65
N PRO A 70 -8.08 11.57 20.92
CA PRO A 70 -8.39 12.54 19.87
C PRO A 70 -7.27 12.73 18.83
N GLU A 71 -6.00 12.63 19.21
CA GLU A 71 -4.86 12.80 18.29
C GLU A 71 -4.80 11.66 17.26
N ILE A 72 -5.06 10.42 17.70
CA ILE A 72 -5.16 9.27 16.80
C ILE A 72 -6.37 9.43 15.87
N ARG A 73 -7.50 9.93 16.38
CA ARG A 73 -8.67 10.21 15.54
C ARG A 73 -8.40 11.28 14.50
N TYR A 74 -7.67 12.33 14.86
CA TYR A 74 -7.26 13.37 13.92
C TYR A 74 -6.42 12.76 12.80
N LEU A 75 -5.33 12.06 13.16
CA LEU A 75 -4.44 11.38 12.22
C LEU A 75 -5.21 10.51 11.22
N ILE A 76 -6.02 9.57 11.71
CA ILE A 76 -6.69 8.62 10.82
C ILE A 76 -7.69 9.34 9.90
N ASN A 77 -8.39 10.37 10.39
CA ASN A 77 -9.31 11.10 9.53
C ASN A 77 -8.60 12.03 8.53
N GLU A 78 -7.43 12.55 8.87
CA GLU A 78 -6.58 13.31 7.95
C GLU A 78 -6.05 12.43 6.82
N ILE A 79 -5.48 11.27 7.14
CA ILE A 79 -5.03 10.31 6.12
C ILE A 79 -6.22 9.86 5.27
N VAL A 80 -7.39 9.60 5.87
CA VAL A 80 -8.60 9.28 5.08
C VAL A 80 -9.00 10.43 4.14
N LEU A 81 -8.92 11.68 4.59
CA LEU A 81 -9.24 12.84 3.74
C LEU A 81 -8.32 12.91 2.53
N ALA A 82 -7.01 12.71 2.74
CA ALA A 82 -6.03 12.65 1.66
C ALA A 82 -6.32 11.45 0.75
N GLU A 83 -6.29 10.23 1.29
CA GLU A 83 -6.32 9.02 0.46
C GLU A 83 -7.65 8.80 -0.28
N GLU A 84 -8.78 9.22 0.29
CA GLU A 84 -10.10 9.01 -0.31
C GLU A 84 -10.58 10.20 -1.15
N THR A 85 -10.09 11.42 -0.89
CA THR A 85 -10.61 12.65 -1.52
C THR A 85 -9.55 13.76 -1.68
N ASP A 86 -8.32 13.43 -2.08
CA ASP A 86 -7.30 14.43 -2.39
C ASP A 86 -7.61 15.19 -3.69
N LEU A 87 -6.86 16.27 -3.92
CA LEU A 87 -6.79 16.96 -5.20
C LEU A 87 -6.05 16.08 -6.21
N ASN A 88 -6.64 15.87 -7.38
CA ASN A 88 -5.94 15.30 -8.52
C ASN A 88 -5.20 16.39 -9.31
N LEU A 89 -4.44 15.99 -10.33
CA LEU A 89 -3.67 16.89 -11.19
C LEU A 89 -4.53 17.99 -11.86
N ASP A 90 -5.82 17.70 -12.10
CA ASP A 90 -6.78 18.62 -12.72
C ASP A 90 -7.47 19.55 -11.70
N GLY A 91 -7.15 19.43 -10.41
CA GLY A 91 -7.75 20.18 -9.29
C GLY A 91 -9.12 19.66 -8.83
N GLY A 92 -9.56 18.51 -9.36
CA GLY A 92 -10.75 17.79 -8.91
C GLY A 92 -10.48 16.92 -7.67
N ARG A 93 -11.54 16.39 -7.04
CA ARG A 93 -11.44 15.50 -5.87
C ARG A 93 -11.51 14.04 -6.30
N GLN A 94 -10.58 13.22 -5.83
CA GLN A 94 -10.44 11.82 -6.24
C GLN A 94 -9.69 11.02 -5.17
N SER A 95 -9.97 9.73 -5.04
CA SER A 95 -9.15 8.86 -4.20
C SER A 95 -7.81 8.54 -4.87
N HIS A 96 -6.77 8.26 -4.09
CA HIS A 96 -5.47 7.85 -4.61
C HIS A 96 -5.56 6.58 -5.47
N PHE A 97 -6.45 5.64 -5.12
CA PHE A 97 -6.73 4.47 -5.96
C PHE A 97 -7.27 4.86 -7.35
N GLU A 98 -8.26 5.76 -7.40
CA GLU A 98 -8.80 6.23 -8.67
C GLU A 98 -7.75 7.04 -9.47
N MET A 99 -6.91 7.84 -8.82
CA MET A 99 -5.80 8.53 -9.49
C MET A 99 -4.81 7.54 -10.11
N TYR A 100 -4.51 6.44 -9.42
CA TYR A 100 -3.65 5.39 -9.94
C TYR A 100 -4.27 4.70 -11.16
N ILE A 101 -5.58 4.41 -11.13
CA ILE A 101 -6.32 3.86 -12.27
C ILE A 101 -6.30 4.82 -13.46
N ASP A 102 -6.46 6.13 -13.22
CA ASP A 102 -6.36 7.13 -14.29
C ASP A 102 -4.94 7.23 -14.86
N ALA A 103 -3.91 7.11 -14.03
CA ALA A 103 -2.51 7.05 -14.45
C ALA A 103 -2.23 5.80 -15.30
N MET A 104 -2.78 4.64 -14.91
CA MET A 104 -2.72 3.40 -15.71
C MET A 104 -3.35 3.61 -17.09
N LYS A 105 -4.57 4.14 -17.14
CA LYS A 105 -5.30 4.39 -18.39
C LYS A 105 -4.56 5.40 -19.28
N ASN A 106 -3.95 6.43 -18.68
CA ASN A 106 -3.21 7.46 -19.40
C ASN A 106 -1.94 6.91 -20.09
N CYS A 107 -1.21 6.00 -19.46
CA CYS A 107 -0.05 5.36 -20.08
C CYS A 107 -0.38 4.08 -20.87
N GLY A 108 -1.66 3.68 -20.93
CA GLY A 108 -2.14 2.55 -21.73
C GLY A 108 -2.16 1.19 -21.04
N ALA A 109 -1.91 1.12 -19.73
CA ALA A 109 -1.98 -0.12 -18.96
C ALA A 109 -3.41 -0.63 -18.81
N ASN A 110 -3.59 -1.95 -18.77
CA ASN A 110 -4.90 -2.58 -18.67
C ASN A 110 -5.45 -2.51 -17.24
N THR A 111 -6.70 -2.06 -17.09
CA THR A 111 -7.37 -1.98 -15.78
C THR A 111 -8.47 -3.04 -15.62
N PHE A 112 -8.74 -3.83 -16.65
CA PHE A 112 -9.81 -4.81 -16.65
C PHE A 112 -9.69 -5.83 -15.51
N SER A 113 -8.48 -6.36 -15.26
CA SER A 113 -8.26 -7.42 -14.28
C SER A 113 -8.59 -6.96 -12.85
N ILE A 114 -8.16 -5.75 -12.46
CA ILE A 114 -8.50 -5.19 -11.14
C ILE A 114 -9.98 -4.84 -11.07
N GLU A 115 -10.58 -4.28 -12.12
CA GLU A 115 -12.01 -3.99 -12.16
C GLU A 115 -12.86 -5.28 -12.04
N GLU A 116 -12.46 -6.36 -12.69
CA GLU A 116 -13.10 -7.68 -12.56
C GLU A 116 -12.91 -8.26 -11.16
N PHE A 117 -11.71 -8.17 -10.60
CA PHE A 117 -11.43 -8.59 -9.24
C PHE A 117 -12.36 -7.87 -8.25
N LEU A 118 -12.54 -6.56 -8.36
CA LEU A 118 -13.44 -5.79 -7.49
C LEU A 118 -14.92 -6.17 -7.69
N ARG A 119 -15.36 -6.43 -8.93
CA ARG A 119 -16.69 -7.01 -9.18
C ARG A 119 -16.87 -8.35 -8.48
N ASN A 120 -15.83 -9.20 -8.51
CA ASN A 120 -15.83 -10.49 -7.81
C ASN A 120 -15.92 -10.29 -6.29
N VAL A 121 -15.12 -9.38 -5.69
CA VAL A 121 -15.22 -9.01 -4.26
C VAL A 121 -16.63 -8.60 -3.86
N ILE A 122 -17.31 -7.77 -4.67
CA ILE A 122 -18.70 -7.36 -4.42
C ILE A 122 -19.65 -8.56 -4.49
N SER A 123 -19.49 -9.42 -5.50
CA SER A 123 -20.38 -10.55 -5.75
C SER A 123 -20.25 -11.68 -4.74
N THR A 124 -19.03 -12.00 -4.30
CA THR A 124 -18.76 -13.10 -3.37
C THR A 124 -19.05 -12.71 -1.94
N GLN A 125 -18.96 -11.41 -1.61
CA GLN A 125 -18.97 -10.88 -0.25
C GLN A 125 -17.99 -11.59 0.68
N ASN A 126 -16.93 -12.17 0.10
CA ASN A 126 -15.90 -12.89 0.80
C ASN A 126 -14.57 -12.68 0.08
N ILE A 127 -13.75 -11.79 0.65
CA ILE A 127 -12.48 -11.40 0.05
C ILE A 127 -11.53 -12.59 -0.12
N PHE A 128 -11.50 -13.53 0.83
CA PHE A 128 -10.63 -14.71 0.75
C PHE A 128 -11.02 -15.64 -0.41
N VAL A 129 -12.33 -15.76 -0.70
CA VAL A 129 -12.81 -16.49 -1.88
C VAL A 129 -12.38 -15.78 -3.16
N SER A 130 -12.56 -14.46 -3.23
CA SER A 130 -12.15 -13.67 -4.40
C SER A 130 -10.64 -13.74 -4.68
N ILE A 131 -9.81 -13.65 -3.63
CA ILE A 131 -8.35 -13.82 -3.73
C ILE A 131 -8.00 -15.22 -4.23
N LYS A 132 -8.64 -16.26 -3.68
CA LYS A 132 -8.35 -17.64 -4.06
C LYS A 132 -8.71 -17.90 -5.53
N GLN A 133 -9.84 -17.39 -6.00
CA GLN A 133 -10.39 -17.60 -7.34
C GLN A 133 -9.77 -16.71 -8.42
N SER A 134 -9.08 -15.62 -8.07
CA SER A 134 -8.44 -14.75 -9.06
C SER A 134 -7.31 -15.46 -9.81
N ASP A 135 -6.92 -14.94 -10.97
CA ASP A 135 -5.76 -15.44 -11.73
C ASP A 135 -4.44 -14.75 -11.33
N LEU A 136 -4.41 -14.13 -10.16
CA LEU A 136 -3.23 -13.42 -9.67
C LEU A 136 -2.08 -14.36 -9.35
N HIS A 137 -0.86 -13.84 -9.52
CA HIS A 137 0.35 -14.50 -9.09
C HIS A 137 0.26 -14.88 -7.60
N SER A 138 0.82 -16.04 -7.22
CA SER A 138 0.71 -16.59 -5.86
C SER A 138 1.15 -15.58 -4.79
N ASN A 139 2.27 -14.90 -4.99
CA ASN A 139 2.76 -13.94 -3.99
C ASN A 139 1.87 -12.67 -3.90
N ILE A 140 1.17 -12.29 -4.97
CA ILE A 140 0.17 -11.20 -4.93
C ILE A 140 -1.02 -11.67 -4.09
N LYS A 141 -1.47 -12.92 -4.29
CA LYS A 141 -2.53 -13.51 -3.46
C LYS A 141 -2.13 -13.60 -1.99
N GLU A 142 -0.91 -14.03 -1.70
CA GLU A 142 -0.40 -14.09 -0.32
C GLU A 142 -0.30 -12.72 0.34
N PHE A 143 0.10 -11.69 -0.42
CA PHE A 143 0.12 -10.31 0.05
C PHE A 143 -1.28 -9.82 0.43
N LEU A 144 -2.26 -10.04 -0.45
CA LEU A 144 -3.66 -9.68 -0.17
C LEU A 144 -4.25 -10.51 0.98
N ASP A 145 -4.05 -11.83 0.98
CA ASP A 145 -4.55 -12.73 2.05
C ASP A 145 -4.00 -12.31 3.41
N PHE A 146 -2.70 -11.99 3.50
CA PHE A 146 -2.10 -11.44 4.72
C PHE A 146 -2.80 -10.16 5.17
N THR A 147 -2.97 -9.18 4.28
CA THR A 147 -3.62 -7.91 4.61
C THR A 147 -5.03 -8.14 5.18
N PHE A 148 -5.84 -8.95 4.51
CA PHE A 148 -7.22 -9.18 4.94
C PHE A 148 -7.33 -10.07 6.19
N ARG A 149 -6.36 -10.97 6.45
CA ARG A 149 -6.27 -11.68 7.74
C ARG A 149 -5.94 -10.72 8.88
N VAL A 150 -4.99 -9.81 8.68
CA VAL A 150 -4.66 -8.80 9.69
C VAL A 150 -5.87 -7.91 9.98
N ILE A 151 -6.66 -7.56 8.96
CA ILE A 151 -7.90 -6.77 9.14
C ILE A 151 -8.96 -7.55 9.94
N ASP A 152 -9.21 -8.82 9.58
CA ASP A 152 -10.27 -9.64 10.15
C ASP A 152 -9.95 -10.12 11.58
N GLU A 153 -8.72 -10.59 11.79
CA GLU A 153 -8.30 -11.27 13.02
C GLU A 153 -7.47 -10.36 13.95
N GLY A 154 -6.83 -9.32 13.40
CA GLY A 154 -5.82 -8.53 14.11
C GLY A 154 -6.37 -7.50 15.10
N LYS A 155 -5.59 -7.25 16.15
CA LYS A 155 -5.81 -6.17 17.12
C LYS A 155 -5.45 -4.80 16.52
N PRO A 156 -5.90 -3.67 17.11
CA PRO A 156 -5.62 -2.35 16.57
C PRO A 156 -4.13 -2.05 16.32
N HIS A 157 -3.22 -2.43 17.22
CA HIS A 157 -1.78 -2.23 17.05
C HIS A 157 -1.17 -3.13 15.97
N GLU A 158 -1.73 -4.31 15.72
CA GLU A 158 -1.28 -5.21 14.63
C GLU A 158 -1.65 -4.63 13.27
N ILE A 159 -2.89 -4.16 13.11
CA ILE A 159 -3.33 -3.48 11.88
C ILE A 159 -2.51 -2.20 11.67
N ALA A 160 -2.30 -1.43 12.74
CA ALA A 160 -1.47 -0.24 12.69
C ALA A 160 -0.03 -0.57 12.30
N ALA A 161 0.54 -1.68 12.77
CA ALA A 161 1.90 -2.10 12.40
C ALA A 161 2.01 -2.43 10.91
N ALA A 162 1.05 -3.18 10.37
CA ALA A 162 1.00 -3.51 8.95
C ALA A 162 0.84 -2.25 8.07
N PHE A 163 0.01 -1.30 8.51
CA PHE A 163 -0.17 0.01 7.87
C PHE A 163 1.12 0.85 7.95
N THR A 164 1.60 1.17 9.15
CA THR A 164 2.73 2.08 9.37
C THR A 164 4.02 1.55 8.76
N PHE A 165 4.48 0.37 9.20
CA PHE A 165 5.80 -0.14 8.83
C PHE A 165 5.79 -0.90 7.50
N GLY A 166 4.66 -1.51 7.16
CA GLY A 166 4.52 -2.27 5.92
C GLY A 166 4.15 -1.42 4.71
N ARG A 167 3.65 -0.19 4.92
CA ARG A 167 3.17 0.73 3.87
C ARG A 167 3.72 2.13 4.10
N GLU A 168 3.13 2.89 5.01
CA GLU A 168 3.27 4.35 5.17
C GLU A 168 4.73 4.83 5.20
N ASP A 169 5.53 4.24 6.09
CA ASP A 169 6.92 4.64 6.32
C ASP A 169 7.87 4.21 5.18
N LEU A 170 7.49 3.21 4.40
CA LEU A 170 8.31 2.69 3.31
C LEU A 170 8.01 3.37 1.97
N ILE A 171 6.75 3.73 1.74
CA ILE A 171 6.22 4.17 0.44
C ILE A 171 7.03 5.35 -0.14
N PRO A 172 7.35 6.44 0.60
CA PRO A 172 8.06 7.59 0.03
C PRO A 172 9.44 7.24 -0.55
N LEU A 173 10.21 6.44 0.18
CA LEU A 173 11.55 6.02 -0.25
C LEU A 173 11.47 5.11 -1.47
N MET A 174 10.52 4.19 -1.47
CA MET A 174 10.29 3.24 -2.56
C MET A 174 9.78 3.94 -3.83
N PHE A 175 8.86 4.90 -3.68
CA PHE A 175 8.33 5.70 -4.78
C PHE A 175 9.38 6.63 -5.39
N THR A 176 10.31 7.13 -4.57
CA THR A 176 11.48 7.88 -5.07
C THR A 176 12.32 7.02 -6.04
N GLU A 177 12.64 5.78 -5.68
CA GLU A 177 13.39 4.86 -6.56
C GLU A 177 12.62 4.52 -7.84
N ILE A 178 11.30 4.32 -7.75
CA ILE A 178 10.43 4.08 -8.90
C ILE A 178 10.43 5.29 -9.85
N LEU A 179 10.25 6.50 -9.30
CA LEU A 179 10.20 7.73 -10.08
C LEU A 179 11.51 8.00 -10.82
N LEU A 180 12.65 7.80 -10.15
CA LEU A 180 13.98 7.93 -10.76
C LEU A 180 14.18 6.93 -11.91
N ALA A 181 13.71 5.70 -11.76
CA ALA A 181 13.76 4.70 -12.82
C ALA A 181 12.89 5.11 -14.02
N PHE A 182 11.68 5.62 -13.76
CA PHE A 182 10.74 5.97 -14.82
C PHE A 182 11.17 7.21 -15.62
N GLN A 183 11.60 8.27 -14.95
CA GLN A 183 12.12 9.47 -15.61
C GLN A 183 13.33 9.16 -16.51
N LYS A 184 14.15 8.17 -16.12
CA LYS A 184 15.31 7.74 -16.90
C LYS A 184 14.91 6.91 -18.13
N ASN A 185 13.94 6.00 -18.00
CA ASN A 185 13.64 5.00 -19.02
C ASN A 185 12.52 5.44 -19.98
N PHE A 186 11.69 6.42 -19.61
CA PHE A 186 10.51 6.85 -20.38
C PHE A 186 10.47 8.37 -20.67
N PRO A 187 11.52 8.98 -21.24
CA PRO A 187 11.56 10.43 -21.44
C PRO A 187 10.50 10.97 -22.40
N ASP A 188 9.98 10.11 -23.30
CA ASP A 188 9.03 10.49 -24.35
C ASP A 188 7.58 10.02 -24.08
N VAL A 189 7.32 9.35 -22.95
CA VAL A 189 5.98 8.89 -22.56
C VAL A 189 5.38 9.92 -21.60
N ASP A 190 4.13 10.33 -21.85
CA ASP A 190 3.40 11.14 -20.88
C ASP A 190 3.06 10.28 -19.65
N LEU A 191 3.84 10.48 -18.59
CA LEU A 191 3.62 9.88 -17.27
C LEU A 191 3.18 10.92 -16.24
N SER A 192 2.69 12.09 -16.67
CA SER A 192 2.38 13.22 -15.78
C SER A 192 1.44 12.85 -14.63
N LYS A 193 0.37 12.08 -14.90
CA LYS A 193 -0.55 11.59 -13.86
C LYS A 193 0.10 10.61 -12.89
N LEU A 194 0.97 9.75 -13.39
CA LEU A 194 1.68 8.77 -12.58
C LEU A 194 2.74 9.44 -11.70
N ILE A 195 3.49 10.39 -12.26
CA ILE A 195 4.45 11.22 -11.54
C ILE A 195 3.74 11.99 -10.43
N TYR A 196 2.62 12.65 -10.74
CA TYR A 196 1.81 13.36 -9.75
C TYR A 196 1.38 12.45 -8.60
N TYR A 197 0.86 11.27 -8.90
CA TYR A 197 0.48 10.28 -7.89
C TYR A 197 1.64 9.95 -6.93
N PHE A 198 2.84 9.68 -7.47
CA PHE A 198 4.01 9.36 -6.65
C PHE A 198 4.52 10.55 -5.84
N GLU A 199 4.58 11.75 -6.45
CA GLU A 199 5.00 12.98 -5.77
C GLU A 199 4.07 13.31 -4.60
N ARG A 200 2.74 13.14 -4.75
CA ARG A 200 1.78 13.36 -3.66
C ARG A 200 2.04 12.49 -2.43
N HIS A 201 2.35 11.21 -2.62
CA HIS A 201 2.69 10.30 -1.51
C HIS A 201 4.05 10.63 -0.90
N ILE A 202 5.04 11.05 -1.71
CA ILE A 202 6.34 11.47 -1.19
C ILE A 202 6.19 12.72 -0.31
N GLU A 203 5.40 13.71 -0.76
CA GLU A 203 5.18 14.95 -0.02
C GLU A 203 4.37 14.74 1.27
N LEU A 204 3.23 14.05 1.20
CA LEU A 204 2.35 13.88 2.35
C LEU A 204 2.92 12.92 3.40
N ASP A 205 3.42 11.76 2.94
CA ASP A 205 3.71 10.68 3.87
C ASP A 205 5.06 10.86 4.57
N ALA A 206 6.03 11.52 3.91
CA ALA A 206 7.35 11.75 4.49
C ALA A 206 7.32 12.78 5.63
N ASP A 207 6.58 13.88 5.46
CA ASP A 207 6.65 15.03 6.36
C ASP A 207 5.52 15.07 7.39
N GLU A 208 4.34 14.52 7.08
CA GLU A 208 3.16 14.59 7.93
C GLU A 208 2.73 13.22 8.46
N HIS A 209 2.33 12.31 7.57
CA HIS A 209 1.66 11.07 8.00
C HIS A 209 2.61 10.07 8.65
N GLY A 210 3.84 9.88 8.14
CA GLY A 210 4.82 8.94 8.68
C GLY A 210 5.13 9.18 10.18
N PRO A 211 5.55 10.39 10.59
CA PRO A 211 5.75 10.73 12.00
C PRO A 211 4.52 10.50 12.88
N MET A 212 3.31 10.76 12.36
CA MET A 212 2.07 10.56 13.09
C MET A 212 1.72 9.08 13.21
N ALA A 213 1.96 8.28 12.17
CA ALA A 213 1.77 6.84 12.16
C ALA A 213 2.68 6.13 13.18
N MET A 214 3.89 6.66 13.43
CA MET A 214 4.77 6.19 14.50
C MET A 214 4.21 6.52 15.89
N LYS A 215 3.70 7.74 16.11
CA LYS A 215 3.04 8.12 17.37
C LYS A 215 1.81 7.24 17.65
N MET A 216 1.04 6.91 16.63
CA MET A 216 -0.09 5.99 16.77
C MET A 216 0.36 4.62 17.30
N ILE A 217 1.48 4.07 16.83
CA ILE A 217 2.04 2.81 17.35
C ILE A 217 2.42 2.96 18.83
N GLU A 218 3.11 4.04 19.19
CA GLU A 218 3.52 4.30 20.59
C GLU A 218 2.31 4.35 21.52
N GLU A 219 1.25 5.07 21.13
CA GLU A 219 0.02 5.18 21.90
C GLU A 219 -0.75 3.86 22.00
N LEU A 220 -0.81 3.08 20.92
CA LEU A 220 -1.50 1.80 20.92
C LEU A 220 -0.76 0.72 21.72
N CYS A 221 0.57 0.79 21.78
CA CYS A 221 1.37 -0.15 22.56
C CYS A 221 1.51 0.26 24.03
N GLY A 222 1.73 1.55 24.32
CA GLY A 222 2.07 2.02 25.66
C GLY A 222 3.24 1.25 26.26
N ASP A 223 3.13 0.86 27.53
CA ASP A 223 4.12 0.06 28.26
C ASP A 223 3.92 -1.46 28.11
N ASP A 224 3.02 -1.92 27.22
CA ASP A 224 2.72 -3.34 27.04
C ASP A 224 3.72 -4.01 26.08
N GLU A 225 4.72 -4.71 26.64
CA GLU A 225 5.74 -5.42 25.87
C GLU A 225 5.16 -6.47 24.90
N ASN A 226 4.03 -7.10 25.22
CA ASN A 226 3.43 -8.08 24.30
C ASN A 226 2.91 -7.40 23.04
N ARG A 227 2.33 -6.19 23.16
CA ARG A 227 1.86 -5.43 21.99
C ARG A 227 3.04 -5.02 21.11
N TRP A 228 4.15 -4.63 21.72
CA TRP A 228 5.36 -4.31 20.98
C TRP A 228 5.94 -5.52 20.24
N ASP A 229 5.94 -6.71 20.85
CA ASP A 229 6.36 -7.94 20.19
C ASP A 229 5.41 -8.32 19.03
N GLU A 230 4.10 -8.15 19.21
CA GLU A 230 3.09 -8.34 18.16
C GLU A 230 3.30 -7.35 17.00
N VAL A 231 3.52 -6.06 17.30
CA VAL A 231 3.87 -5.03 16.30
C VAL A 231 5.11 -5.44 15.52
N LYS A 232 6.20 -5.80 16.20
CA LYS A 232 7.45 -6.22 15.55
C LYS A 232 7.20 -7.40 14.60
N ASN A 233 6.48 -8.42 15.06
CA ASN A 233 6.21 -9.62 14.27
C ASN A 233 5.34 -9.33 13.04
N ILE A 234 4.32 -8.48 13.17
CA ILE A 234 3.46 -8.09 12.06
C ILE A 234 4.21 -7.21 11.06
N SER A 235 5.03 -6.28 11.54
CA SER A 235 5.86 -5.44 10.65
C SER A 235 6.82 -6.26 9.80
N ILE A 236 7.46 -7.28 10.38
CA ILE A 236 8.34 -8.21 9.65
C ILE A 236 7.54 -8.94 8.56
N GLN A 237 6.42 -9.57 8.92
CA GLN A 237 5.60 -10.30 7.96
C GLN A 237 5.04 -9.42 6.85
N ALA A 238 4.59 -8.19 7.18
CA ALA A 238 4.05 -7.25 6.21
C ALA A 238 5.09 -6.87 5.15
N LEU A 239 6.36 -6.70 5.55
CA LEU A 239 7.46 -6.41 4.66
C LEU A 239 7.91 -7.64 3.86
N GLU A 240 7.92 -8.83 4.46
CA GLU A 240 8.20 -10.08 3.74
C GLU A 240 7.16 -10.36 2.65
N LYS A 241 5.87 -10.13 2.93
CA LYS A 241 4.81 -10.23 1.92
C LYS A 241 4.96 -9.17 0.84
N ARG A 242 5.40 -7.96 1.19
CA ARG A 242 5.72 -6.92 0.19
C ARG A 242 6.90 -7.32 -0.68
N ILE A 243 7.96 -7.92 -0.13
CA ILE A 243 9.06 -8.49 -0.93
C ILE A 243 8.52 -9.56 -1.89
N GLY A 244 7.63 -10.44 -1.42
CA GLY A 244 6.97 -11.43 -2.28
C GLY A 244 6.20 -10.80 -3.44
N LEU A 245 5.47 -9.71 -3.20
CA LEU A 245 4.81 -8.92 -4.24
C LEU A 245 5.82 -8.37 -5.25
N TRP A 246 6.93 -7.78 -4.79
CA TRP A 246 7.98 -7.26 -5.68
C TRP A 246 8.62 -8.36 -6.54
N ASN A 247 8.89 -9.52 -5.95
CA ASN A 247 9.38 -10.70 -6.68
C ASN A 247 8.38 -11.14 -7.76
N ALA A 248 7.07 -11.15 -7.46
CA ALA A 248 6.06 -11.51 -8.44
C ALA A 248 6.01 -10.54 -9.62
N ILE A 249 6.10 -9.23 -9.35
CA ILE A 249 6.11 -8.22 -10.41
C ILE A 249 7.36 -8.41 -11.30
N GLU A 250 8.51 -8.66 -10.68
CA GLU A 250 9.75 -8.95 -11.38
C GLU A 250 9.63 -10.18 -12.28
N GLU A 251 9.12 -11.31 -11.75
CA GLU A 251 8.90 -12.53 -12.50
C GLU A 251 7.95 -12.31 -13.69
N LEU A 252 6.84 -11.58 -13.48
CA LEU A 252 5.89 -11.25 -14.52
C LEU A 252 6.49 -10.37 -15.63
N ILE A 253 7.41 -9.46 -15.29
CA ILE A 253 8.15 -8.68 -16.29
C ILE A 253 9.12 -9.56 -17.09
N GLU A 254 9.80 -10.50 -16.43
CA GLU A 254 10.77 -11.38 -17.09
C GLU A 254 10.14 -12.45 -18.00
N MET A 255 8.89 -12.85 -17.73
CA MET A 255 8.12 -13.74 -18.60
C MET A 255 7.81 -13.04 -19.93
N LYS A 256 8.78 -13.01 -20.84
CA LYS A 256 8.58 -12.52 -22.21
C LYS A 256 7.37 -13.25 -22.82
N PRO A 257 6.51 -12.57 -23.59
CA PRO A 257 5.53 -13.28 -24.39
C PRO A 257 6.29 -14.29 -25.24
N GLU A 258 5.94 -15.57 -25.18
CA GLU A 258 6.31 -16.47 -26.26
C GLU A 258 5.84 -15.81 -27.55
N LEU A 259 6.78 -15.58 -28.48
CA LEU A 259 6.47 -15.09 -29.81
C LEU A 259 5.38 -16.00 -30.41
N ALA A 260 4.16 -15.49 -30.46
CA ALA A 260 3.06 -16.08 -31.23
C ALA A 260 3.23 -15.75 -32.72
#